data_AF-A0A9P6CLN2-F1
#
_entry.id   AF-A0A9P6CLN2-F1
#
_cell.length_a   1.000
_cell.length_b   1.000
_cell.length_c   1.000
_cell.angle_alpha   90.00
_cell.angle_beta   90.00
_cell.angle_gamma   90.00
#
_symmetry.space_group_name_H-M   'P 1'
#
loop_
_entity.id
_entity.type
_entity.pdbx_description
1 polymer ?
#
loop_
_entity_poly.entity_id
_entity_poly.type
_entity_poly.pdbx_seq_one_letter_code
_entity_poly.pdbx_strand_id
1 'polypeptide(L)'
;MLSPSLVFLSLLLCLIRLYLIIPTPTVDRQRRRKNTDTCSLAVFLGSGGHTSEILTLVSAVNFSRYTPRKYIVSEGDHLSVQKAAALELLRFNNASKIDVSNNEQYTILTIPRARQVHQSLLSTLPSAVLSLVACLYHVVLVPMFFPKGNKYGFADALLLNGPGTCFVLCIAVYVNKFLGLPAPKIIYVESFARVQSLSLSGRLLRPFVDRFIVQWPQLLQDRSRGEYHNWLV
;
A
#
# COMPACT_ATOMS: atom_id res chain seq x y z
N MET A 1 -32.60 14.56 -20.65
CA MET A 1 -31.22 15.02 -20.93
C MET A 1 -30.79 15.86 -19.75
N LEU A 2 -29.66 15.56 -19.09
CA LEU A 2 -29.14 16.38 -17.99
C LEU A 2 -28.81 17.78 -18.55
N SER A 3 -29.18 18.85 -17.84
CA SER A 3 -28.84 20.21 -18.30
C SER A 3 -27.32 20.38 -18.35
N PRO A 4 -26.76 21.10 -19.34
CA PRO A 4 -25.32 21.34 -19.42
C PRO A 4 -24.73 21.94 -18.12
N SER A 5 -25.51 22.76 -17.42
CA SER A 5 -25.15 23.32 -16.11
C SER A 5 -24.95 22.26 -15.03
N LEU A 6 -25.77 21.21 -15.00
CA LEU A 6 -25.67 20.14 -14.02
C LEU A 6 -24.47 19.22 -14.30
N VAL A 7 -24.16 19.00 -15.58
CA VAL A 7 -22.95 18.27 -15.99
C VAL A 7 -21.70 19.05 -15.58
N PHE A 8 -21.67 20.36 -15.82
CA PHE A 8 -20.54 21.20 -15.41
C PHE A 8 -20.34 21.23 -13.89
N LEU A 9 -21.43 21.42 -13.13
CA LEU A 9 -21.37 21.43 -11.67
C LEU A 9 -20.89 20.09 -11.10
N SER A 10 -21.39 18.97 -11.62
CA SER A 10 -20.95 17.65 -11.16
C SER A 10 -19.48 17.38 -11.48
N LEU A 11 -18.99 17.76 -12.67
CA LEU A 11 -17.57 17.68 -13.01
C LEU A 11 -16.71 18.55 -12.07
N LEU A 12 -17.13 19.78 -11.79
CA LEU A 12 -16.42 20.68 -10.88
C LEU A 12 -16.34 20.10 -9.47
N LEU A 13 -17.45 19.58 -8.93
CA LEU A 13 -17.46 18.93 -7.61
C LEU A 13 -16.56 17.70 -7.56
N CYS A 14 -16.53 16.89 -8.62
CA CYS A 14 -15.61 15.76 -8.75
C CYS A 14 -14.15 16.21 -8.74
N LEU A 15 -13.80 17.27 -9.48
CA LEU A 15 -12.43 17.81 -9.51
C LEU A 15 -12.03 18.40 -8.15
N ILE A 16 -12.92 19.13 -7.49
CA ILE A 16 -12.70 19.63 -6.12
C ILE A 16 -12.48 18.43 -5.17
N ARG A 17 -13.31 17.39 -5.26
CA ARG A 17 -13.16 16.19 -4.42
C ARG A 17 -11.81 15.51 -4.67
N LEU A 18 -11.40 15.35 -5.92
CA LEU A 18 -10.10 14.78 -6.29
C LEU A 18 -8.94 15.61 -5.73
N TYR A 19 -9.02 16.94 -5.80
CA TYR A 19 -8.01 17.83 -5.25
C TYR A 19 -7.90 17.71 -3.73
N LEU A 20 -9.03 17.64 -3.03
CA LEU A 20 -9.08 17.56 -1.57
C LEU A 20 -8.56 16.24 -0.98
N ILE A 21 -8.61 15.13 -1.73
CA ILE A 21 -8.11 13.82 -1.26
C ILE A 21 -6.60 13.62 -1.49
N ILE A 22 -5.95 14.50 -2.27
CA ILE A 22 -4.50 14.43 -2.48
C ILE A 22 -3.79 14.79 -1.18
N PRO A 23 -2.84 13.96 -0.70
CA PRO A 23 -2.17 14.22 0.56
C PRO A 23 -1.37 15.52 0.50
N THR A 24 -1.62 16.41 1.46
CA THR A 24 -0.85 17.65 1.63
C THR A 24 0.41 17.37 2.46
N PRO A 25 1.55 18.02 2.16
CA PRO A 25 2.81 17.86 2.92
C PRO A 25 2.76 18.47 4.33
N THR A 26 1.61 18.96 4.76
CA THR A 26 1.40 19.50 6.10
C THR A 26 1.75 18.44 7.14
N VAL A 27 2.68 18.81 8.03
CA VAL A 27 3.09 18.04 9.22
C VAL A 27 1.85 17.41 9.83
N ASP A 28 1.83 16.07 9.85
CA ASP A 28 0.70 15.27 10.27
C ASP A 28 0.39 15.61 11.75
N ARG A 29 -0.48 16.60 11.95
CA ARG A 29 -1.02 17.01 13.26
C ARG A 29 -2.07 16.00 13.74
N GLN A 30 -2.00 14.76 13.25
CA GLN A 30 -2.83 13.67 13.74
C GLN A 30 -2.48 13.38 15.19
N ARG A 31 -3.53 13.20 15.98
CA ARG A 31 -3.48 12.82 17.38
C ARG A 31 -2.57 11.60 17.50
N ARG A 32 -1.41 11.77 18.14
CA ARG A 32 -0.42 10.70 18.33
C ARG A 32 -1.15 9.48 18.92
N ARG A 33 -1.24 8.38 18.16
CA ARG A 33 -1.86 7.14 18.66
C ARG A 33 -1.16 6.74 19.97
N LYS A 34 -1.91 6.24 20.94
CA LYS A 34 -1.30 5.74 22.17
C LYS A 34 -0.43 4.53 21.82
N ASN A 35 0.60 4.28 22.61
CA ASN A 35 1.48 3.14 22.37
C ASN A 35 0.77 1.78 22.51
N THR A 36 -0.37 1.77 23.19
CA THR A 36 -1.25 0.61 23.38
C THR A 36 -2.18 0.35 22.20
N ASP A 37 -2.32 1.29 21.27
CA ASP A 37 -3.26 1.16 20.15
C ASP A 37 -2.67 0.26 19.07
N THR A 38 -3.45 -0.73 18.61
CA THR A 38 -3.09 -1.57 17.48
C THR A 38 -3.30 -0.84 16.15
N CYS A 39 -2.59 -1.28 15.12
CA CYS A 39 -2.62 -0.73 13.77
C CYS A 39 -2.55 -1.85 12.75
N SER A 40 -3.64 -2.07 12.01
CA SER A 40 -3.68 -3.07 10.94
C SER A 40 -2.80 -2.64 9.77
N LEU A 41 -1.89 -3.53 9.34
CA LEU A 41 -0.85 -3.21 8.37
C LEU A 41 -1.03 -4.07 7.11
N ALA A 42 -1.35 -3.45 5.98
CA ALA A 42 -1.26 -4.08 4.68
C ALA A 42 0.13 -3.85 4.07
N VAL A 43 0.72 -4.88 3.49
CA VAL A 43 2.06 -4.87 2.93
C VAL A 43 2.03 -5.51 1.56
N PHE A 44 2.38 -4.77 0.51
CA PHE A 44 2.54 -5.34 -0.81
C PHE A 44 3.93 -5.95 -0.98
N LEU A 45 4.02 -7.23 -1.32
CA LEU A 45 5.26 -7.93 -1.60
C LEU A 45 5.51 -7.93 -3.11
N GLY A 46 6.38 -7.03 -3.56
CA GLY A 46 6.81 -6.96 -4.96
C GLY A 46 7.73 -8.12 -5.31
N SER A 47 7.51 -8.81 -6.42
CA SER A 47 8.28 -10.02 -6.76
C SER A 47 9.80 -9.81 -6.79
N GLY A 48 10.55 -10.81 -6.31
CA GLY A 48 12.02 -10.84 -6.36
C GLY A 48 12.69 -10.05 -5.24
N GLY A 49 13.58 -9.11 -5.60
CA GLY A 49 14.34 -8.30 -4.64
C GLY A 49 13.45 -7.43 -3.75
N HIS A 50 12.38 -6.86 -4.30
CA HIS A 50 11.43 -5.99 -3.59
C HIS A 50 10.77 -6.69 -2.38
N THR A 51 10.43 -7.98 -2.49
CA THR A 51 9.91 -8.76 -1.35
C THR A 51 10.94 -8.81 -0.23
N SER A 52 12.22 -9.01 -0.53
CA SER A 52 13.25 -9.09 0.49
C SER A 52 13.47 -7.73 1.16
N GLU A 53 13.44 -6.63 0.39
CA GLU A 53 13.48 -5.27 0.91
C GLU A 53 12.34 -5.00 1.90
N ILE A 54 11.10 -5.28 1.50
CA ILE A 54 9.94 -5.05 2.34
C ILE A 54 9.89 -5.98 3.55
N LEU A 55 10.24 -7.27 3.41
CA LEU A 55 10.22 -8.18 4.54
C LEU A 55 11.31 -7.85 5.57
N THR A 56 12.46 -7.31 5.13
CA THR A 56 13.49 -6.79 6.04
C THR A 56 12.94 -5.62 6.86
N LEU A 57 12.29 -4.66 6.20
CA LEU A 57 11.58 -3.55 6.83
C LEU A 57 10.51 -4.03 7.83
N VAL A 58 9.63 -4.93 7.39
CA VAL A 58 8.56 -5.47 8.23
C VAL A 58 9.17 -6.24 9.40
N SER A 59 10.25 -6.99 9.23
CA SER A 59 10.88 -7.74 10.32
C SER A 59 11.28 -6.86 11.51
N ALA A 60 11.57 -5.57 11.28
CA ALA A 60 11.94 -4.62 12.31
C ALA A 60 10.75 -3.95 13.02
N VAL A 61 9.51 -4.10 12.51
CA VAL A 61 8.33 -3.51 13.15
C VAL A 61 7.84 -4.33 14.34
N ASN A 62 7.14 -3.70 15.29
CA ASN A 62 6.55 -4.38 16.45
C ASN A 62 5.24 -5.10 16.07
N PHE A 63 5.26 -6.43 16.00
CA PHE A 63 4.11 -7.24 15.55
C PHE A 63 2.93 -7.25 16.53
N SER A 64 3.16 -6.98 17.82
CA SER A 64 2.08 -6.84 18.81
C SER A 64 1.27 -5.57 18.57
N ARG A 65 1.93 -4.50 18.10
CA ARG A 65 1.29 -3.23 17.78
C ARG A 65 0.72 -3.22 16.37
N TYR A 66 1.47 -3.70 15.38
CA TYR A 66 1.05 -3.70 13.98
C TYR A 66 0.31 -4.99 13.66
N THR A 67 -0.95 -5.12 14.08
CA THR A 67 -1.79 -6.32 13.93
C THR A 67 -3.24 -5.93 13.61
N PRO A 68 -3.97 -6.70 12.78
CA PRO A 68 -3.49 -7.81 11.96
C PRO A 68 -2.65 -7.33 10.77
N ARG A 69 -1.79 -8.21 10.25
CA ARG A 69 -0.96 -7.96 9.06
C ARG A 69 -1.57 -8.60 7.82
N LYS A 70 -1.54 -7.92 6.70
CA LYS A 70 -2.10 -8.42 5.43
C LYS A 70 -1.02 -8.34 4.36
N TYR A 71 -0.47 -9.48 3.98
CA TYR A 71 0.53 -9.57 2.92
C TYR A 71 -0.16 -9.72 1.58
N ILE A 72 0.00 -8.73 0.71
CA ILE A 72 -0.54 -8.73 -0.64
C ILE A 72 0.56 -9.21 -1.57
N VAL A 73 0.34 -10.34 -2.24
CA VAL A 73 1.29 -10.96 -3.15
C VAL A 73 0.75 -10.97 -4.57
N SER A 74 1.66 -10.96 -5.53
CA SER A 74 1.33 -11.08 -6.93
C SER A 74 1.11 -12.54 -7.35
N GLU A 75 0.18 -12.77 -8.28
CA GLU A 75 -0.08 -14.10 -8.82
C GLU A 75 1.17 -14.72 -9.48
N GLY A 76 1.43 -15.99 -9.15
CA GLY A 76 2.60 -16.75 -9.58
C GLY A 76 3.86 -16.51 -8.74
N ASP A 77 3.80 -15.69 -7.69
CA ASP A 77 4.93 -15.41 -6.79
C ASP A 77 4.87 -16.23 -5.50
N HIS A 78 5.05 -17.55 -5.63
CA HIS A 78 5.02 -18.49 -4.51
C HIS A 78 6.15 -18.26 -3.50
N LEU A 79 7.31 -17.77 -3.96
CA LEU A 79 8.45 -17.50 -3.09
C LEU A 79 8.13 -16.37 -2.11
N SER A 80 7.43 -15.33 -2.54
CA SER A 80 7.03 -14.24 -1.64
C SER A 80 6.03 -14.70 -0.59
N VAL A 81 5.11 -15.60 -0.94
CA VAL A 81 4.19 -16.24 0.02
C VAL A 81 4.96 -17.02 1.07
N GLN A 82 5.91 -17.87 0.64
CA GLN A 82 6.72 -18.68 1.55
C GLN A 82 7.58 -17.81 2.49
N LYS A 83 8.20 -16.75 1.97
CA LYS A 83 9.01 -15.83 2.79
C LYS A 83 8.15 -15.09 3.84
N ALA A 84 6.94 -14.66 3.47
CA ALA A 84 6.02 -14.00 4.41
C ALA A 84 5.58 -14.96 5.52
N ALA A 85 5.20 -16.18 5.17
CA ALA A 85 4.83 -17.22 6.13
C ALA A 85 6.01 -17.58 7.06
N ALA A 86 7.23 -17.69 6.52
CA ALA A 86 8.43 -17.94 7.30
C ALA A 86 8.72 -16.80 8.30
N LEU A 87 8.54 -15.54 7.90
CA LEU A 87 8.71 -14.39 8.79
C LEU A 87 7.74 -14.45 9.98
N GLU A 88 6.45 -14.72 9.72
CA GLU A 88 5.43 -14.83 10.76
C GLU A 88 5.70 -16.04 11.68
N LEU A 89 6.16 -17.18 11.14
CA LEU A 89 6.52 -18.35 11.94
C LEU A 89 7.72 -18.07 12.87
N LEU A 90 8.78 -17.43 12.35
CA LEU A 90 9.94 -17.04 13.16
C LEU A 90 9.56 -16.11 14.30
N ARG A 91 8.61 -15.20 14.07
CA ARG A 91 8.13 -14.28 15.10
C ARG A 91 7.20 -14.97 16.09
N PHE A 92 6.34 -15.87 15.63
CA PHE A 92 5.49 -16.69 16.51
C PHE A 92 6.33 -17.54 17.46
N ASN A 93 7.39 -18.21 16.98
CA ASN A 93 8.28 -19.03 17.81
C ASN A 93 9.04 -18.22 18.87
N ASN A 94 9.37 -16.97 18.56
CA ASN A 94 9.98 -16.06 19.54
C ASN A 94 8.97 -15.51 20.56
N ALA A 95 7.69 -15.37 20.18
CA ALA A 95 6.62 -14.84 21.02
C ALA A 95 5.94 -15.91 21.89
N SER A 96 6.01 -17.20 21.53
CA SER A 96 5.32 -18.33 22.18
C SER A 96 5.89 -18.76 23.55
N LYS A 97 6.59 -17.86 24.26
CA LYS A 97 6.72 -17.96 25.72
C LYS A 97 5.53 -17.34 26.48
N ILE A 98 4.67 -16.54 25.84
CA ILE A 98 3.53 -15.88 26.51
C ILE A 98 2.35 -15.78 25.52
N ASP A 99 1.23 -16.43 25.85
CA ASP A 99 -0.11 -16.34 25.25
C ASP A 99 -0.41 -17.03 23.89
N VAL A 100 -0.96 -18.24 24.03
CA VAL A 100 -1.68 -19.00 23.00
C VAL A 100 -3.13 -18.51 22.96
N SER A 101 -3.48 -17.61 22.04
CA SER A 101 -4.88 -17.37 21.68
C SER A 101 -5.05 -17.15 20.17
N ASN A 102 -5.96 -17.94 19.59
CA ASN A 102 -6.26 -18.17 18.17
C ASN A 102 -6.82 -16.93 17.43
N ASN A 103 -6.10 -15.82 17.37
CA ASN A 103 -6.39 -14.75 16.42
C ASN A 103 -5.49 -14.92 15.19
N GLU A 104 -6.07 -14.97 13.99
CA GLU A 104 -5.34 -14.90 12.72
C GLU A 104 -4.56 -13.59 12.65
N GLN A 105 -3.33 -13.59 13.18
CA GLN A 105 -2.51 -12.37 13.32
C GLN A 105 -2.06 -11.82 11.96
N TYR A 106 -2.08 -12.68 10.93
CA TYR A 106 -1.78 -12.30 9.57
C TYR A 106 -2.70 -13.00 8.56
N THR A 107 -2.81 -12.38 7.39
CA THR A 107 -3.54 -12.91 6.23
C THR A 107 -2.70 -12.72 4.97
N ILE A 108 -2.81 -13.64 4.00
CA ILE A 108 -2.16 -13.53 2.70
C ILE A 108 -3.24 -13.35 1.64
N LEU A 109 -3.08 -12.32 0.81
CA LEU A 109 -3.99 -11.97 -0.27
C LEU A 109 -3.24 -12.00 -1.60
N THR A 110 -3.71 -12.80 -2.54
CA THR A 110 -3.13 -12.88 -3.89
C THR A 110 -3.90 -12.01 -4.87
N ILE A 111 -3.19 -11.19 -5.64
CA ILE A 111 -3.75 -10.34 -6.70
C ILE A 111 -3.07 -10.61 -8.05
N PRO A 112 -3.78 -10.51 -9.18
CA PRO A 112 -3.18 -10.64 -10.51
C PRO A 112 -2.09 -9.59 -10.74
N ARG A 113 -1.03 -9.98 -11.46
CA ARG A 113 0.06 -9.05 -11.82
C ARG A 113 -0.40 -8.01 -12.83
N ALA A 114 -0.18 -6.73 -12.54
CA ALA A 114 -0.53 -5.64 -13.46
C ALA A 114 0.33 -5.61 -14.74
N ARG A 115 1.54 -6.19 -14.71
CA ARG A 115 2.45 -6.31 -15.86
C ARG A 115 3.33 -7.54 -15.67
N GLN A 116 3.46 -8.36 -16.72
CA GLN A 116 4.47 -9.42 -16.73
C GLN A 116 5.83 -8.87 -17.18
N VAL A 117 6.90 -9.57 -16.81
CA VAL A 117 8.27 -9.22 -17.20
C VAL A 117 8.36 -9.29 -18.74
N HIS A 118 9.01 -8.32 -19.38
CA HIS A 118 9.15 -8.17 -20.84
C HIS A 118 7.88 -7.81 -21.64
N GLN A 119 6.75 -7.53 -21.00
CA GLN A 119 5.59 -6.98 -21.72
C GLN A 119 5.82 -5.51 -22.11
N SER A 120 5.43 -5.12 -23.32
CA SER A 120 5.45 -3.72 -23.78
C SER A 120 4.36 -2.90 -23.07
N LEU A 121 4.51 -1.58 -22.97
CA LEU A 121 3.56 -0.73 -22.23
C LEU A 121 2.13 -0.83 -22.78
N LEU A 122 1.95 -1.00 -24.09
CA LEU A 122 0.62 -1.09 -24.70
C LEU A 122 -0.09 -2.41 -24.41
N SER A 123 0.65 -3.54 -24.36
CA SER A 123 0.04 -4.84 -24.04
C SER A 123 -0.24 -5.03 -22.54
N THR A 124 0.14 -4.07 -21.70
CA THR A 124 -0.09 -4.13 -20.24
C THR A 124 -1.47 -3.64 -19.81
N LEU A 125 -2.25 -2.99 -20.68
CA LEU A 125 -3.57 -2.48 -20.30
C LEU A 125 -4.52 -3.58 -19.80
N PRO A 126 -4.69 -4.73 -20.48
CA PRO A 126 -5.63 -5.75 -20.04
C PRO A 126 -5.26 -6.36 -18.68
N SER A 127 -3.99 -6.67 -18.47
CA SER A 127 -3.49 -7.22 -17.21
C SER A 127 -3.58 -6.20 -16.07
N ALA A 128 -3.30 -4.93 -16.34
CA ALA A 128 -3.49 -3.84 -15.39
C ALA A 128 -4.96 -3.66 -15.00
N VAL A 129 -5.89 -3.74 -15.95
CA VAL A 129 -7.34 -3.66 -15.68
C VAL A 129 -7.82 -4.84 -14.84
N LEU A 130 -7.40 -6.06 -15.16
CA LEU A 130 -7.73 -7.24 -14.35
C LEU A 130 -7.21 -7.11 -12.91
N SER A 131 -5.96 -6.67 -12.77
CA SER A 131 -5.35 -6.37 -11.47
C SER A 131 -6.13 -5.29 -10.73
N LEU A 132 -6.63 -4.27 -11.43
CA LEU A 132 -7.42 -3.18 -10.84
C LEU A 132 -8.78 -3.68 -10.34
N VAL A 133 -9.48 -4.49 -11.12
CA VAL A 133 -10.76 -5.08 -10.70
C VAL A 133 -10.56 -5.93 -9.45
N ALA A 134 -9.51 -6.76 -9.40
CA ALA A 134 -9.19 -7.54 -8.21
C ALA A 134 -8.86 -6.65 -6.99
N CYS A 135 -8.08 -5.59 -7.18
CA CYS A 135 -7.77 -4.63 -6.11
C CYS A 135 -9.03 -3.92 -5.61
N LEU A 136 -9.93 -3.49 -6.51
CA LEU A 136 -11.20 -2.86 -6.15
C LEU A 136 -12.11 -3.84 -5.38
N TYR A 137 -12.17 -5.09 -5.80
CA TYR A 137 -12.92 -6.12 -5.09
C TYR A 137 -12.43 -6.26 -3.64
N HIS A 138 -11.12 -6.40 -3.41
CA HIS A 138 -10.57 -6.63 -2.07
C HIS A 138 -10.46 -5.37 -1.19
N VAL A 139 -10.24 -4.18 -1.77
CA VAL A 139 -10.05 -2.92 -1.03
C VAL A 139 -11.37 -2.18 -0.80
N VAL A 140 -12.31 -2.27 -1.76
CA VAL A 140 -13.58 -1.54 -1.74
C VAL A 140 -14.73 -2.47 -1.37
N LEU A 141 -14.99 -3.50 -2.18
CA LEU A 141 -16.24 -4.28 -2.08
C LEU A 141 -16.26 -5.19 -0.86
N VAL A 142 -15.21 -5.98 -0.63
CA VAL A 142 -15.16 -6.92 0.50
C VAL A 142 -15.34 -6.20 1.85
N PRO A 143 -14.61 -5.12 2.17
CA PRO A 143 -14.83 -4.39 3.43
C PRO A 143 -16.19 -3.70 3.52
N MET A 144 -16.78 -3.30 2.38
CA MET A 144 -18.09 -2.66 2.33
C MET A 144 -19.23 -3.64 2.65
N PHE A 145 -19.19 -4.85 2.11
CA PHE A 145 -20.24 -5.85 2.32
C PHE A 145 -20.02 -6.74 3.56
N PHE A 146 -18.76 -6.95 3.95
CA PHE A 146 -18.39 -7.75 5.11
C PHE A 146 -17.57 -6.92 6.10
N PRO A 147 -18.19 -5.93 6.77
CA PRO A 147 -17.51 -5.12 7.77
C PRO A 147 -17.16 -6.01 8.97
N LYS A 148 -15.96 -6.57 8.97
CA LYS A 148 -15.32 -7.03 10.21
C LYS A 148 -15.20 -5.78 11.06
N GLY A 149 -15.76 -5.74 12.28
CA GLY A 149 -15.89 -4.57 13.16
C GLY A 149 -14.61 -3.78 13.51
N ASN A 150 -13.53 -4.00 12.78
CA ASN A 150 -12.36 -3.16 12.68
C ASN A 150 -12.74 -1.77 12.14
N LYS A 151 -12.25 -0.72 12.81
CA LYS A 151 -12.49 0.69 12.50
C LYS A 151 -11.98 1.12 11.10
N TYR A 152 -11.10 0.31 10.51
CA TYR A 152 -10.43 0.59 9.23
C TYR A 152 -10.65 -0.61 8.30
N GLY A 153 -11.63 -0.51 7.40
CA GLY A 153 -12.19 -1.66 6.65
C GLY A 153 -11.14 -2.55 5.95
N PHE A 154 -10.18 -1.97 5.22
CA PHE A 154 -9.12 -2.73 4.55
C PHE A 154 -7.85 -2.89 5.41
N ALA A 155 -7.29 -1.77 5.86
CA ALA A 155 -6.14 -1.66 6.77
C ALA A 155 -6.02 -0.19 7.25
N ASP A 156 -5.22 0.04 8.29
CA ASP A 156 -4.85 1.39 8.75
C ASP A 156 -3.73 2.00 7.89
N ALA A 157 -2.75 1.18 7.51
CA ALA A 157 -1.60 1.58 6.72
C ALA A 157 -1.35 0.56 5.60
N LEU A 158 -0.92 1.06 4.45
CA LEU A 158 -0.54 0.27 3.28
C LEU A 158 0.91 0.60 2.92
N LEU A 159 1.80 -0.37 3.12
CA LEU A 159 3.21 -0.28 2.74
C LEU A 159 3.41 -0.81 1.32
N LEU A 160 4.00 0.02 0.47
CA LEU A 160 4.24 -0.25 -0.94
C LEU A 160 5.73 -0.09 -1.28
N ASN A 161 6.22 -0.97 -2.14
CA ASN A 161 7.54 -0.90 -2.78
C ASN A 161 7.45 -1.64 -4.13
N GLY A 162 8.18 -1.17 -5.14
CA GLY A 162 8.37 -1.91 -6.38
C GLY A 162 7.37 -1.60 -7.52
N PRO A 163 6.99 -2.60 -8.33
CA PRO A 163 6.53 -2.43 -9.72
C PRO A 163 5.06 -1.99 -9.85
N GLY A 164 4.55 -1.92 -11.10
CA GLY A 164 3.28 -1.30 -11.48
C GLY A 164 2.02 -1.74 -10.71
N THR A 165 2.00 -2.93 -10.09
CA THR A 165 0.89 -3.36 -9.22
C THR A 165 0.68 -2.41 -8.03
N CYS A 166 1.74 -1.74 -7.53
CA CYS A 166 1.60 -0.70 -6.50
C CYS A 166 0.71 0.46 -6.96
N PHE A 167 0.80 0.83 -8.24
CA PHE A 167 0.00 1.89 -8.81
C PHE A 167 -1.48 1.52 -8.82
N VAL A 168 -1.78 0.30 -9.22
CA VAL A 168 -3.14 -0.24 -9.24
C VAL A 168 -3.75 -0.32 -7.83
N LEU A 169 -2.99 -0.78 -6.84
CA LEU A 169 -3.41 -0.77 -5.43
C LEU A 169 -3.67 0.65 -4.92
N CYS A 170 -2.82 1.61 -5.30
CA CYS A 170 -3.02 3.02 -4.96
C CYS A 170 -4.34 3.55 -5.55
N ILE A 171 -4.66 3.23 -6.80
CA ILE A 171 -5.95 3.62 -7.41
C ILE A 171 -7.12 3.06 -6.59
N ALA A 172 -7.08 1.79 -6.19
CA ALA A 172 -8.15 1.17 -5.40
C ALA A 172 -8.34 1.88 -4.04
N VAL A 173 -7.25 2.27 -3.37
CA VAL A 173 -7.32 3.08 -2.15
C VAL A 173 -7.90 4.47 -2.43
N TYR A 174 -7.55 5.09 -3.55
CA TYR A 174 -8.08 6.39 -3.96
C TYR A 174 -9.56 6.36 -4.28
N VAL A 175 -10.08 5.24 -4.81
CA VAL A 175 -11.53 5.04 -4.95
C VAL A 175 -12.21 5.11 -3.58
N ASN A 176 -11.68 4.44 -2.56
CA ASN A 176 -12.21 4.58 -1.19
C ASN A 176 -12.14 6.04 -0.70
N LYS A 177 -10.99 6.71 -0.86
CA LYS A 177 -10.83 8.13 -0.48
C LYS A 177 -11.88 9.02 -1.18
N PHE A 178 -12.07 8.83 -2.48
CA PHE A 178 -13.02 9.59 -3.28
C PHE A 178 -14.46 9.38 -2.80
N LEU A 179 -14.86 8.12 -2.58
CA LEU A 179 -16.18 7.72 -2.07
C LEU A 179 -16.41 8.05 -0.58
N GLY A 180 -15.38 8.52 0.13
CA GLY A 180 -15.47 8.79 1.57
C GLY A 180 -15.48 7.55 2.45
N LEU A 181 -15.05 6.41 1.90
CA LEU A 181 -14.91 5.14 2.62
C LEU A 181 -13.59 5.11 3.40
N PRO A 182 -13.48 4.26 4.45
CA PRO A 182 -12.22 4.06 5.16
C PRO A 182 -11.09 3.64 4.20
N ALA A 183 -9.99 4.36 4.25
CA ALA A 183 -8.83 4.16 3.39
C ALA A 183 -7.53 4.17 4.22
N PRO A 184 -6.58 3.25 3.96
CA PRO A 184 -5.32 3.24 4.66
C PRO A 184 -4.47 4.48 4.33
N LYS A 185 -3.58 4.83 5.25
CA LYS A 185 -2.43 5.70 4.96
C LYS A 185 -1.47 4.97 4.03
N ILE A 186 -1.14 5.58 2.89
CA ILE A 186 -0.27 4.95 1.89
C ILE A 186 1.17 5.37 2.15
N ILE A 187 2.04 4.40 2.41
CA ILE A 187 3.48 4.61 2.63
C ILE A 187 4.20 3.92 1.47
N TYR A 188 4.91 4.70 0.67
CA TYR A 188 5.75 4.16 -0.40
C TYR A 188 7.21 4.30 -0.01
N VAL A 189 7.93 3.18 -0.08
CA VAL A 189 9.38 3.14 0.12
C VAL A 189 10.01 2.83 -1.22
N GLU A 190 10.83 3.73 -1.74
CA GLU A 190 11.59 3.49 -2.96
C GLU A 190 12.63 2.39 -2.74
N SER A 191 12.86 1.59 -3.79
CA SER A 191 13.74 0.43 -3.71
C SER A 191 15.19 0.83 -3.41
N PHE A 192 15.86 -0.01 -2.62
CA PHE A 192 17.26 0.20 -2.26
C PHE A 192 18.17 0.25 -3.49
N ALA A 193 17.84 -0.51 -4.53
CA ALA A 193 18.58 -0.53 -5.79
C ALA A 193 18.52 0.80 -6.58
N ARG A 194 17.62 1.74 -6.24
CA ARG A 194 17.46 3.01 -6.94
C ARG A 194 18.33 4.10 -6.32
N VAL A 195 19.60 4.15 -6.71
CA VAL A 195 20.58 5.11 -6.15
C VAL A 195 20.53 6.49 -6.81
N GLN A 196 20.41 6.52 -8.15
CA GLN A 196 20.59 7.75 -8.93
C GLN A 196 19.29 8.42 -9.36
N SER A 197 18.22 7.64 -9.58
CA SER A 197 16.94 8.16 -10.05
C SER A 197 15.76 7.34 -9.54
N LEU A 198 14.63 8.01 -9.30
CA LEU A 198 13.40 7.36 -8.87
C LEU A 198 12.91 6.33 -9.90
N SER A 199 12.29 5.26 -9.42
CA SER A 199 11.61 4.31 -10.29
C SER A 199 10.42 4.99 -10.99
N LEU A 200 9.89 4.38 -12.06
CA LEU A 200 8.67 4.88 -12.69
C LEU A 200 7.50 4.89 -11.69
N SER A 201 7.33 3.80 -10.94
CA SER A 201 6.35 3.73 -9.85
C SER A 201 6.56 4.82 -8.81
N GLY A 202 7.80 5.04 -8.38
CA GLY A 202 8.16 6.07 -7.42
C GLY A 202 7.78 7.47 -7.92
N ARG A 203 8.14 7.82 -9.15
CA ARG A 203 7.76 9.11 -9.77
C ARG A 203 6.25 9.29 -9.86
N LEU A 204 5.52 8.25 -10.29
CA LEU A 204 4.06 8.32 -10.47
C LEU A 204 3.32 8.39 -9.13
N LEU A 205 3.75 7.65 -8.12
CA LEU A 205 3.09 7.57 -6.81
C LEU A 205 3.48 8.71 -5.88
N ARG A 206 4.62 9.37 -6.11
CA ARG A 206 5.16 10.42 -5.26
C ARG A 206 4.17 11.53 -4.87
N PRO A 207 3.21 12.00 -5.70
CA PRO A 207 2.20 12.99 -5.28
C PRO A 207 0.96 12.36 -4.62
N PHE A 208 0.77 11.04 -4.74
CA PHE A 208 -0.44 10.36 -4.29
C PHE A 208 -0.32 9.64 -2.95
N VAL A 209 0.90 9.39 -2.46
CA VAL A 209 1.11 8.64 -1.21
C VAL A 209 1.13 9.55 0.02
N ASP A 210 0.72 9.08 1.19
CA ASP A 210 0.77 9.89 2.42
C ASP A 210 2.22 10.10 2.87
N ARG A 211 3.09 9.09 2.74
CA ARG A 211 4.53 9.20 2.98
C ARG A 211 5.31 8.59 1.83
N PHE A 212 6.31 9.33 1.35
CA PHE A 212 7.22 8.90 0.29
C PHE A 212 8.63 8.85 0.86
N ILE A 213 9.19 7.66 0.98
CA ILE A 213 10.46 7.42 1.67
C ILE A 213 11.50 6.97 0.65
N VAL A 214 12.69 7.56 0.72
CA VAL A 214 13.86 7.16 -0.07
C VAL A 214 15.05 6.81 0.82
N GLN A 215 15.94 6.00 0.29
CA GLN A 215 17.15 5.53 0.99
C GLN A 215 18.43 6.21 0.52
N TRP A 216 18.33 7.09 -0.48
CA TRP A 216 19.44 7.83 -1.07
C TRP A 216 19.09 9.32 -1.14
N PRO A 217 19.93 10.23 -0.61
CA PRO A 217 19.62 11.65 -0.60
C PRO A 217 19.55 12.25 -2.02
N GLN A 218 20.27 11.65 -2.98
CA GLN A 218 20.28 12.07 -4.38
C GLN A 218 18.88 12.03 -5.02
N LEU A 219 18.00 11.17 -4.53
CA LEU A 219 16.63 11.02 -5.06
C LEU A 219 15.68 12.17 -4.68
N LEU A 220 16.05 13.03 -3.73
CA LEU A 220 15.26 14.19 -3.30
C LEU A 220 15.91 15.54 -3.68
N GLN A 221 16.87 15.54 -4.60
CA GLN A 221 17.56 16.77 -5.02
C GLN A 221 16.62 17.82 -5.64
N ASP A 222 15.52 17.37 -6.25
CA ASP A 222 14.48 18.25 -6.82
C ASP A 222 13.64 18.99 -5.77
N ARG A 223 13.96 18.86 -4.47
CA ARG A 223 13.24 19.42 -3.31
C ARG A 223 11.74 19.11 -3.27
N SER A 224 11.29 18.13 -4.05
CA SER A 224 9.88 17.78 -4.04
C SER A 224 9.58 16.75 -2.93
N ARG A 225 8.30 16.51 -2.69
CA ARG A 225 7.81 15.81 -1.48
C ARG A 225 8.49 14.46 -1.25
N GLY A 226 9.08 14.25 -0.08
CA GLY A 226 9.66 12.97 0.31
C GLY A 226 10.53 13.08 1.57
N GLU A 227 10.86 11.93 2.13
CA GLU A 227 11.63 11.79 3.36
C GLU A 227 12.83 10.87 3.11
N TYR A 228 14.01 11.29 3.57
CA TYR A 228 15.23 10.48 3.53
C TYR A 228 15.45 9.80 4.89
N HIS A 229 15.64 8.48 4.90
CA HIS A 229 15.77 7.68 6.14
C HIS A 229 17.00 6.74 6.16
N ASN A 230 18.08 7.09 5.45
CA ASN A 230 19.27 6.22 5.29
C ASN A 230 18.89 4.80 4.79
N TRP A 231 19.65 3.79 5.16
CA TRP A 231 19.42 2.40 4.76
C TRP A 231 18.37 1.75 5.65
N LEU A 232 17.33 1.28 5.00
CA LEU A 232 16.18 0.62 5.62
C LEU A 232 16.18 -0.90 5.36
N VAL A 233 17.08 -1.34 4.48
CA VAL A 233 17.26 -2.73 4.03
C VAL A 233 18.72 -3.10 4.22
#